data_AF-A0AAW0JYU5-F1
#
_entry.id   AF-A0AAW0JYU5-F1
#
_cell.length_a   1.000
_cell.length_b   1.000
_cell.length_c   1.000
_cell.angle_alpha   90.00
_cell.angle_beta   90.00
_cell.angle_gamma   90.00
#
_symmetry.space_group_name_H-M   'P 1'
#
loop_
_entity.id
_entity.type
_entity.pdbx_description
1 polymer ?
#
loop_
_entity_poly.entity_id
_entity_poly.type
_entity_poly.pdbx_seq_one_letter_code
_entity_poly.pdbx_strand_id
1 'polypeptide(L)' 'MPVDKSWISLSSRSCEEYINGVIEFVDYAFQRIKDEDMKIKCHCNDCNNRYRRTQVEVTRDLLWKGMRCDYTRWH' A
#
# COMPACT_ATOMS: atom_id res chain seq x y z
N MET A 1 1.83 -9.80 15.37
CA MET A 1 1.59 -8.39 15.74
C MET A 1 0.57 -7.82 14.76
N PRO A 2 -0.45 -7.08 15.21
CA PRO A 2 -1.33 -6.36 14.30
C PRO A 2 -0.49 -5.38 13.48
N VAL A 3 -0.70 -5.35 12.16
CA VAL A 3 -0.07 -4.32 11.30
C VAL A 3 -0.66 -2.99 11.75
N ASP A 4 0.18 -2.03 12.13
CA ASP A 4 -0.28 -0.68 12.43
C ASP A 4 -0.82 -0.05 11.14
N LYS A 5 -2.04 0.48 11.22
CA LYS A 5 -2.77 1.09 10.09
C LYS A 5 -3.04 2.57 10.34
N SER A 6 -2.57 3.10 11.48
CA SER A 6 -2.74 4.51 11.84
C SER A 6 -2.16 5.44 10.76
N TRP A 7 -1.06 5.03 10.12
CA TRP A 7 -0.39 5.77 9.05
C TRP A 7 -1.28 6.02 7.82
N ILE A 8 -2.25 5.17 7.54
CA ILE A 8 -3.18 5.34 6.41
C ILE A 8 -4.05 6.60 6.60
N SER A 9 -4.34 6.96 7.84
CA SER A 9 -5.19 8.11 8.19
C SER A 9 -4.43 9.43 8.31
N LEU A 10 -3.10 9.42 8.11
CA LEU A 10 -2.29 10.64 8.19
C LEU A 10 -2.62 11.58 7.03
N SER A 11 -2.78 12.86 7.37
CA SER A 11 -3.06 13.93 6.40
C SER A 11 -1.84 14.30 5.56
N SER A 12 -0.65 14.12 6.10
CA SER A 12 0.62 14.33 5.41
C SER A 12 1.16 13.02 4.87
N ARG A 13 1.43 12.97 3.57
CA ARG A 13 2.09 11.82 2.90
C ARG A 13 3.62 11.96 2.86
N SER A 14 4.11 13.13 3.26
CA SER A 14 5.54 13.44 3.30
C SER A 14 6.14 13.20 4.68
N CYS A 15 5.33 12.82 5.67
CA CYS A 15 5.84 12.49 6.99
C CYS A 15 6.44 11.08 6.98
N GLU A 16 7.41 10.89 7.87
CA GLU A 16 8.20 9.66 7.92
C GLU A 16 7.32 8.45 8.28
N GLU A 17 6.31 8.66 9.13
CA GLU A 17 5.36 7.62 9.53
C GLU A 17 4.54 7.09 8.35
N TYR A 18 4.13 7.97 7.43
CA TYR A 18 3.41 7.56 6.22
C TYR A 18 4.33 6.79 5.27
N ILE A 19 5.55 7.28 5.06
CA ILE A 19 6.53 6.64 4.17
C ILE A 19 6.90 5.25 4.70
N ASN A 20 7.20 5.14 6.00
CA ASN A 20 7.52 3.88 6.64
C ASN A 20 6.34 2.90 6.59
N GLY A 21 5.12 3.38 6.86
CA GLY A 21 3.92 2.56 6.74
C GLY A 21 3.69 2.01 5.32
N VAL A 22 3.94 2.82 4.29
CA VAL A 22 3.89 2.36 2.89
C VAL A 22 4.93 1.29 2.61
N ILE A 23 6.18 1.49 3.05
CA ILE A 23 7.26 0.52 2.84
C ILE A 23 6.93 -0.81 3.53
N GLU A 24 6.54 -0.78 4.80
CA GLU A 24 6.16 -1.98 5.55
C GLU A 24 4.97 -2.71 4.91
N PHE A 25 3.95 -1.96 4.46
CA PHE A 25 2.80 -2.53 3.77
C PHE A 25 3.19 -3.25 2.48
N VAL A 26 4.00 -2.58 1.66
CA VAL A 26 4.43 -3.13 0.37
C VAL A 26 5.29 -4.38 0.62
N ASP A 27 6.28 -4.32 1.50
CA ASP A 27 7.11 -5.48 1.80
C ASP A 27 6.29 -6.64 2.36
N TYR A 28 5.36 -6.38 3.28
CA TYR A 28 4.45 -7.38 3.81
C TYR A 28 3.59 -8.03 2.72
N ALA A 29 3.05 -7.23 1.79
CA ALA A 29 2.17 -7.69 0.74
C ALA A 29 2.93 -8.56 -0.27
N PHE A 30 4.13 -8.12 -0.68
CA PHE A 30 4.94 -8.80 -1.68
C PHE A 30 5.64 -10.05 -1.14
N GLN A 31 5.98 -10.11 0.15
CA GLN A 31 6.46 -11.35 0.79
C GLN A 31 5.45 -12.50 0.75
N ARG A 32 4.16 -12.21 0.57
CA ARG A 32 3.07 -13.21 0.55
C ARG A 32 2.59 -13.56 -0.85
N ILE A 33 3.09 -12.89 -1.88
CA ILE A 33 2.75 -13.21 -3.25
C ILE A 33 3.43 -14.51 -3.65
N LYS A 34 2.64 -15.44 -4.19
CA LYS A 34 3.13 -16.63 -4.90
C LYS A 34 2.84 -16.57 -6.39
N ASP A 35 2.37 -15.43 -6.87
CA ASP A 35 1.98 -15.17 -8.25
C ASP A 35 3.24 -14.97 -9.11
N GLU A 36 3.28 -15.61 -10.29
CA GLU A 36 4.44 -15.56 -11.21
C GLU A 36 4.71 -14.12 -11.68
N ASP A 37 3.64 -13.32 -11.81
CA ASP A 37 3.73 -11.93 -12.26
C ASP A 37 4.31 -10.98 -11.21
N MET A 38 4.48 -11.41 -9.95
CA MET A 38 4.94 -10.58 -8.83
C MET A 38 4.21 -9.22 -8.77
N LYS A 39 2.88 -9.26 -8.85
CA LYS A 39 2.01 -8.07 -8.82
C LYS A 39 0.89 -8.23 -7.81
N ILE A 40 0.56 -7.14 -7.12
CA ILE A 40 -0.66 -7.04 -6.31
C ILE A 40 -1.61 -6.03 -6.91
N LYS A 41 -2.87 -6.11 -6.51
CA LYS A 41 -3.81 -5.04 -6.79
C LYS A 41 -3.41 -3.77 -6.01
N CYS A 42 -3.37 -2.64 -6.70
CA CYS A 42 -2.97 -1.37 -6.12
C CYS A 42 -4.13 -0.74 -5.37
N HIS A 43 -3.91 -0.42 -4.09
CA HIS A 43 -4.88 0.16 -3.17
C HIS A 43 -4.75 1.70 -3.07
N CYS A 44 -4.12 2.34 -4.05
CA CYS A 44 -4.08 3.80 -4.11
C CYS A 44 -5.43 4.38 -4.53
N ASN A 45 -5.65 5.66 -4.23
CA ASN A 45 -6.91 6.36 -4.53
C ASN A 45 -7.32 6.31 -6.01
N ASP A 46 -6.36 6.36 -6.95
CA ASP A 46 -6.66 6.29 -8.38
C ASP A 46 -6.94 4.87 -8.87
N CYS A 47 -6.14 3.91 -8.42
CA CYS A 47 -6.22 2.54 -8.95
C CYS A 47 -7.42 1.80 -8.40
N ASN A 48 -7.87 2.13 -7.19
CA ASN A 48 -9.07 1.60 -6.58
C ASN A 48 -9.20 0.07 -6.69
N ASN A 49 -8.12 -0.66 -6.38
CA ASN A 49 -8.06 -2.12 -6.43
C ASN A 49 -8.35 -2.74 -7.84
N ARG A 50 -8.35 -1.92 -8.90
CA ARG A 50 -8.64 -2.36 -10.29
C ARG A 50 -7.39 -2.87 -11.00
N TYR A 51 -6.25 -2.23 -10.78
CA TYR A 51 -5.02 -2.51 -11.51
C TYR A 51 -4.04 -3.31 -10.67
N ARG A 52 -3.45 -4.34 -11.29
CA ARG A 52 -2.30 -5.07 -10.74
C ARG A 52 -1.01 -4.33 -11.08
N ARG A 53 -0.18 -4.12 -10.08
CA ARG A 53 1.04 -3.30 -10.14
C ARG A 53 2.19 -4.02 -9.44
N THR A 54 3.41 -3.80 -9.91
CA THR A 54 4.62 -4.34 -9.28
C THR A 54 4.93 -3.62 -7.98
N GLN A 55 5.88 -4.14 -7.19
CA GLN A 55 6.28 -3.54 -5.91
C GLN A 55 6.61 -2.06 -6.05
N VAL A 56 7.45 -1.73 -7.04
CA VAL A 56 7.89 -0.36 -7.33
C VAL A 56 6.72 0.53 -7.73
N GLU A 57 5.83 0.05 -8.57
CA GLU A 57 4.66 0.82 -9.01
C GLU A 57 3.69 1.08 -7.85
N VAL A 58 3.45 0.08 -6.99
CA VAL A 58 2.59 0.23 -5.82
C VAL A 58 3.18 1.23 -4.85
N THR A 59 4.47 1.11 -4.49
CA THR A 59 5.13 2.06 -3.58
C THR A 59 5.00 3.49 -4.11
N ARG A 60 5.35 3.71 -5.37
CA ARG A 60 5.24 5.03 -6.00
C ARG A 60 3.82 5.55 -5.95
N ASP A 61 2.84 4.74 -6.34
CA ASP A 61 1.44 5.15 -6.41
C ASP A 61 0.88 5.44 -5.01
N LEU A 62 1.26 4.69 -3.97
CA LEU A 62 0.85 4.95 -2.59
C LEU A 62 1.46 6.23 -2.02
N LEU A 63 2.73 6.52 -2.34
CA LEU A 63 3.38 7.78 -1.94
C LEU A 63 2.77 8.98 -2.66
N TRP A 64 2.57 8.88 -3.99
CA TRP A 64 2.12 10.01 -4.82
C TRP A 64 0.62 10.25 -4.80
N LYS A 65 -0.19 9.19 -4.72
CA LYS A 65 -1.65 9.27 -4.87
C LYS A 65 -2.38 9.03 -3.57
N GLY A 66 -1.67 8.54 -2.55
CA GLY A 66 -2.27 8.20 -1.27
C GLY A 66 -2.90 6.81 -1.29
N MET A 67 -2.85 6.12 -0.15
CA MET A 67 -3.60 4.89 0.08
C MET A 67 -5.08 5.22 0.37
N ARG A 68 -5.98 4.35 -0.06
CA ARG A 68 -7.40 4.47 0.27
C ARG A 68 -7.65 4.19 1.76
N CYS A 69 -8.21 5.17 2.48
CA CYS A 69 -8.50 5.06 3.91
C CYS A 69 -9.62 4.06 4.25
N ASP A 70 -10.48 3.71 3.29
CA ASP A 70 -11.53 2.71 3.48
C ASP A 70 -11.00 1.26 3.41
N TYR A 71 -9.72 1.08 3.09
CA TYR A 71 -9.07 -0.23 3.09
C TYR A 71 -8.66 -0.70 4.50
N THR A 72 -9.61 -0.73 5.44
CA THR A 72 -9.37 -1.16 6.83
C THR A 72 -9.53 -2.67 7.05
N ARG A 73 -10.23 -3.36 6.15
CA ARG A 73 -10.47 -4.81 6.23
C ARG A 73 -9.42 -5.61 5.47
N TRP A 74 -8.53 -6.23 6.23
CA TRP A 74 -7.64 -7.29 5.75
C TRP A 74 -8.32 -8.59 6.20
N HIS A 75 -8.96 -9.32 5.29
CA HIS A 75 -9.49 -10.66 5.57
C HIS A 75 -8.41 -11.71 5.32
#